data_AF-A0A7S0EXE6-F1
#
_entry.id   AF-A0A7S0EXE6-F1
#
_cell.length_a   1.000
_cell.length_b   1.000
_cell.length_c   1.000
_cell.angle_alpha   90.00
_cell.angle_beta   90.00
_cell.angle_gamma   90.00
#
_symmetry.space_group_name_H-M   'P 1'
#
loop_
_entity.id
_entity.type
_entity.pdbx_description
1 polymer ?
#
loop_
_entity_poly.entity_id
_entity_poly.type
_entity_poly.pdbx_seq_one_letter_code
_entity_poly.pdbx_strand_id
1 'polypeptide(L)'
;GEGGTADSSADIFRGEVAAEMSRLEGVLASLAARGRELLEQWPEHPALQSLHEVCERLRSFRAGTPLMKFVTGVELLLKTCLEWEEVAARHTSIKPHIDALSGLVLRWRKMELHAWPALLATGARRHHEGALVRVWARLFRVIHAHEYPVLPTPNHEGAEGDEGEEAAMSTAAASTAAADEAAAVAAEGEEEREDIAKEEKAHLAHQHEFFCTCEQLMLRAEAGAFEAALQLLRTFAAQLRAEAALG
;
A
#
# COMPACT_ATOMS: atom_id res chain seq x y z
N GLY A 1 -31.52 -29.62 7.55
CA GLY A 1 -30.64 -29.75 6.39
C GLY A 1 -30.47 -28.37 5.82
N GLU A 2 -29.37 -27.71 6.15
CA GLU A 2 -29.02 -26.39 5.62
C GLU A 2 -27.55 -26.49 5.21
N GLY A 3 -27.34 -26.93 3.97
CA GLY A 3 -26.04 -26.86 3.33
C GLY A 3 -25.80 -25.42 2.91
N GLY A 4 -25.12 -24.66 3.76
CA GLY A 4 -24.57 -23.36 3.41
C GLY A 4 -23.55 -23.53 2.30
N THR A 5 -23.93 -23.22 1.07
CA THR A 5 -23.01 -23.08 -0.06
C THR A 5 -22.14 -21.85 0.22
N ALA A 6 -20.97 -22.06 0.80
CA ALA A 6 -19.86 -21.11 0.75
C ALA A 6 -19.37 -21.03 -0.70
N ASP A 7 -20.17 -20.39 -1.56
CA ASP A 7 -19.88 -20.30 -2.99
C ASP A 7 -19.15 -18.98 -3.30
N SER A 8 -17.91 -19.12 -3.75
CA SER A 8 -17.26 -18.23 -4.71
C SER A 8 -17.10 -16.75 -4.33
N SER A 9 -16.32 -16.43 -3.30
CA SER A 9 -15.66 -15.11 -3.19
C SER A 9 -14.13 -15.25 -3.13
N ALA A 10 -13.58 -16.12 -3.97
CA ALA A 10 -12.14 -16.09 -4.22
C ALA A 10 -11.82 -14.75 -4.92
N ASP A 11 -10.94 -13.93 -4.34
CA ASP A 11 -10.47 -12.69 -4.96
C ASP A 11 -9.62 -13.03 -6.20
N ILE A 12 -10.27 -13.11 -7.35
CA ILE A 12 -9.67 -13.48 -8.64
C ILE A 12 -8.57 -12.50 -9.10
N PHE A 13 -8.48 -11.31 -8.49
CA PHE A 13 -7.42 -10.34 -8.75
C PHE A 13 -6.17 -10.58 -7.90
N ARG A 14 -6.30 -11.31 -6.77
CA ARG A 14 -5.21 -11.58 -5.82
C ARG A 14 -4.85 -13.06 -5.68
N GLY A 15 -5.73 -13.96 -6.08
CA GLY A 15 -5.58 -15.40 -5.90
C GLY A 15 -5.75 -16.18 -7.20
N GLU A 16 -5.17 -17.38 -7.20
CA GLU A 16 -5.36 -18.37 -8.25
C GLU A 16 -6.75 -19.01 -8.15
N VAL A 17 -7.35 -19.32 -9.30
CA VAL A 17 -8.55 -20.15 -9.39
C VAL A 17 -8.18 -21.47 -10.07
N ALA A 18 -7.79 -22.48 -9.28
CA ALA A 18 -7.21 -23.74 -9.77
C ALA A 18 -8.07 -24.45 -10.84
N ALA A 19 -9.40 -24.40 -10.71
CA ALA A 19 -10.31 -24.99 -11.69
C ALA A 19 -10.22 -24.30 -13.07
N GLU A 20 -10.04 -22.98 -13.10
CA GLU A 20 -9.88 -22.22 -14.34
C GLU A 20 -8.46 -22.38 -14.92
N MET A 21 -7.45 -22.50 -14.05
CA MET A 21 -6.08 -22.82 -14.46
C MET A 21 -5.98 -24.20 -15.11
N SER A 22 -6.67 -25.21 -14.57
CA SER A 22 -6.73 -26.55 -15.15
C SER A 22 -7.43 -26.55 -16.51
N ARG A 23 -8.49 -25.75 -16.70
CA ARG A 23 -9.16 -25.58 -18.00
C ARG A 23 -8.23 -24.93 -19.02
N LEU A 24 -7.55 -23.85 -18.62
CA LEU A 24 -6.57 -23.19 -19.48
C LEU A 24 -5.47 -24.16 -19.91
N GLU A 25 -4.89 -24.90 -18.96
CA GLU A 25 -3.81 -25.85 -19.24
C GLU A 25 -4.23 -26.94 -20.24
N GLY A 26 -5.46 -27.45 -20.15
CA GLY A 26 -6.00 -28.40 -21.13
C GLY A 26 -6.04 -27.83 -22.55
N VAL A 27 -6.42 -26.55 -22.69
CA VAL A 27 -6.44 -25.87 -24.00
C VAL A 27 -5.02 -25.60 -24.49
N LEU A 28 -4.13 -25.12 -23.62
CA LEU A 28 -2.73 -24.82 -23.97
C LEU A 28 -1.98 -26.08 -24.40
N ALA A 29 -2.12 -27.19 -23.68
CA ALA A 29 -1.47 -28.46 -24.03
C ALA A 29 -1.94 -29.00 -25.39
N SER A 30 -3.25 -28.97 -25.63
CA SER A 30 -3.85 -29.36 -26.92
C SER A 30 -3.39 -28.46 -28.06
N LEU A 31 -3.37 -27.14 -27.84
CA LEU A 31 -2.93 -26.17 -28.84
C LEU A 31 -1.43 -26.28 -29.14
N ALA A 32 -0.59 -26.47 -28.13
CA ALA A 32 0.86 -26.65 -28.29
C ALA A 32 1.20 -27.96 -29.01
N ALA A 33 0.44 -29.03 -28.79
CA ALA A 33 0.58 -30.26 -29.58
C ALA A 33 0.23 -30.03 -31.05
N ARG A 34 -0.93 -29.42 -31.31
CA ARG A 34 -1.37 -29.10 -32.68
C ARG A 34 -0.42 -28.13 -33.39
N GLY A 35 0.07 -27.11 -32.70
CA GLY A 35 1.04 -26.15 -33.23
C GLY A 35 2.35 -26.80 -33.65
N ARG A 36 2.83 -27.82 -32.92
CA ARG A 36 4.02 -28.60 -33.31
C ARG A 36 3.79 -29.41 -34.59
N GLU A 37 2.65 -30.09 -34.72
CA GLU A 37 2.29 -30.81 -35.96
C GLU A 37 2.24 -29.88 -37.19
N LEU A 38 1.79 -28.64 -36.99
CA LEU A 38 1.78 -27.63 -38.05
C LEU A 38 3.20 -27.13 -38.35
N LEU A 39 4.03 -26.89 -37.34
CA LEU A 39 5.43 -26.49 -37.53
C LEU A 39 6.27 -27.55 -38.26
N GLU A 40 5.93 -28.84 -38.20
CA GLU A 40 6.60 -29.87 -39.01
C GLU A 40 6.43 -29.64 -40.52
N GLN A 41 5.29 -29.06 -40.92
CA GLN A 41 4.96 -28.76 -42.31
C GLN A 41 5.36 -27.32 -42.70
N TRP A 42 5.30 -26.38 -41.75
CA TRP A 42 5.62 -24.96 -41.95
C TRP A 42 6.59 -24.43 -40.87
N PRO A 43 7.86 -24.87 -40.86
CA PRO A 43 8.79 -24.65 -39.74
C PRO A 43 9.15 -23.19 -39.47
N GLU A 44 9.08 -22.33 -40.49
CA GLU A 44 9.45 -20.91 -40.40
C GLU A 44 8.23 -19.97 -40.33
N HIS A 45 7.02 -20.50 -40.08
CA HIS A 45 5.83 -19.65 -40.06
C HIS A 45 5.78 -18.80 -38.78
N PRO A 46 5.84 -17.46 -38.87
CA PRO A 46 6.00 -16.59 -37.71
C PRO A 46 4.83 -16.66 -36.73
N ALA A 47 3.59 -16.81 -37.22
CA ALA A 47 2.42 -16.92 -36.34
C ALA A 47 2.44 -18.22 -35.50
N LEU A 48 2.94 -19.34 -36.06
CA LEU A 48 3.00 -20.62 -35.36
C LEU A 48 4.12 -20.63 -34.31
N GLN A 49 5.27 -20.02 -34.64
CA GLN A 49 6.36 -19.82 -33.68
C GLN A 49 5.89 -18.93 -32.51
N SER A 50 5.26 -17.79 -32.81
CA SER A 50 4.73 -16.86 -31.81
C SER A 50 3.69 -17.54 -30.91
N LEU A 51 2.77 -18.30 -31.50
CA LEU A 51 1.78 -19.08 -30.76
C LEU A 51 2.44 -20.05 -29.78
N HIS A 52 3.47 -20.78 -30.22
CA HIS A 52 4.20 -21.71 -29.36
C HIS A 52 4.92 -20.98 -28.21
N GLU A 53 5.61 -19.88 -28.49
CA GLU A 53 6.28 -19.07 -27.48
C GLU A 53 5.31 -18.51 -26.43
N VAL A 54 4.14 -18.02 -26.86
CA VAL A 54 3.12 -17.49 -25.95
C VAL A 54 2.53 -18.61 -25.09
N CYS A 55 2.28 -19.80 -25.65
CA CYS A 55 1.85 -20.97 -24.90
C CYS A 55 2.86 -21.33 -23.80
N GLU A 56 4.14 -21.46 -24.13
CA GLU A 56 5.18 -21.82 -23.15
C GLU A 56 5.33 -20.75 -22.07
N ARG A 57 5.24 -19.46 -22.45
CA ARG A 57 5.29 -18.35 -21.49
C ARG A 57 4.12 -18.40 -20.50
N LEU A 58 2.89 -18.65 -20.98
CA LEU A 58 1.72 -18.82 -20.11
C LEU A 58 1.89 -20.00 -19.14
N ARG A 59 2.46 -21.11 -19.58
CA ARG A 59 2.71 -22.31 -18.74
C ARG A 59 3.84 -22.12 -17.74
N SER A 60 4.74 -21.16 -17.97
CA SER A 60 5.84 -20.82 -17.06
C SER A 60 5.43 -20.00 -15.83
N PHE A 61 4.18 -19.54 -15.74
CA PHE A 61 3.73 -18.76 -14.60
C PHE A 61 3.73 -19.60 -13.31
N ARG A 62 4.14 -18.99 -12.20
CA ARG A 62 4.25 -19.66 -10.90
C ARG A 62 2.85 -20.08 -10.40
N ALA A 63 2.76 -21.22 -9.71
CA ALA A 63 1.59 -21.56 -8.90
C ALA A 63 1.25 -20.43 -7.91
N GLY A 64 -0.04 -20.16 -7.73
CA GLY A 64 -0.55 -19.03 -6.95
C GLY A 64 -0.65 -17.72 -7.73
N THR A 65 -0.34 -17.70 -9.03
CA THR A 65 -0.50 -16.49 -9.85
C THR A 65 -1.98 -16.12 -9.94
N PRO A 66 -2.35 -14.84 -9.71
CA PRO A 66 -3.74 -14.41 -9.82
C PRO A 66 -4.33 -14.65 -11.21
N LEU A 67 -5.58 -15.10 -11.26
CA LEU A 67 -6.27 -15.43 -12.52
C LEU A 67 -6.23 -14.27 -13.52
N MET A 68 -6.46 -13.05 -13.06
CA MET A 68 -6.51 -11.87 -13.93
C MET A 68 -5.20 -11.53 -14.62
N LYS A 69 -4.05 -12.06 -14.16
CA LYS A 69 -2.78 -11.90 -14.87
C LYS A 69 -2.69 -12.76 -16.14
N PHE A 70 -3.49 -13.81 -16.27
CA PHE A 70 -3.50 -14.67 -17.45
C PHE A 70 -4.32 -14.09 -18.60
N VAL A 71 -5.29 -13.21 -18.32
CA VAL A 71 -6.23 -12.66 -19.32
C VAL A 71 -5.49 -12.05 -20.51
N THR A 72 -4.55 -11.13 -20.25
CA THR A 72 -3.79 -10.46 -21.32
C THR A 72 -2.93 -11.44 -22.13
N GLY A 73 -2.34 -12.45 -21.47
CA GLY A 73 -1.55 -13.46 -22.17
C GLY A 73 -2.41 -14.38 -23.04
N VAL A 74 -3.62 -14.71 -22.59
CA VAL A 74 -4.59 -15.49 -23.38
C VAL A 74 -5.16 -14.66 -24.54
N GLU A 75 -5.41 -13.36 -24.35
CA GLU A 75 -5.81 -12.46 -25.43
C GLU A 75 -4.72 -12.34 -26.50
N LEU A 76 -3.45 -12.24 -26.09
CA LEU A 76 -2.32 -12.26 -27.01
C LEU A 76 -2.24 -13.59 -27.77
N LEU A 77 -2.41 -14.73 -27.08
CA LEU A 77 -2.43 -16.04 -27.71
C LEU A 77 -3.56 -16.14 -28.74
N LEU A 78 -4.76 -15.69 -28.38
CA LEU A 78 -5.92 -15.69 -29.27
C LEU A 78 -5.65 -14.89 -30.54
N LYS A 79 -4.99 -13.73 -30.43
CA LYS A 79 -4.57 -12.92 -31.58
C LYS A 79 -3.65 -13.72 -32.52
N THR A 80 -2.60 -14.35 -31.99
CA THR A 80 -1.69 -15.17 -32.82
C THR A 80 -2.37 -16.38 -33.45
N CYS A 81 -3.37 -16.96 -32.78
CA CYS A 81 -4.18 -18.05 -33.34
C CYS A 81 -5.04 -17.57 -34.52
N LEU A 82 -5.66 -16.40 -34.39
CA LEU A 82 -6.48 -15.81 -35.45
C LEU A 82 -5.65 -15.44 -36.69
N GLU A 83 -4.42 -14.94 -36.48
CA GLU A 83 -3.48 -14.66 -37.58
C GLU A 83 -3.14 -15.92 -38.39
N TRP A 84 -2.98 -17.07 -37.74
CA TRP A 84 -2.84 -18.35 -38.45
C TRP A 84 -4.13 -18.76 -39.17
N GLU A 85 -5.27 -18.66 -38.48
CA GLU A 85 -6.55 -19.13 -39.00
C GLU A 85 -7.01 -18.36 -40.26
N GLU A 86 -6.59 -17.09 -40.41
CA GLU A 86 -6.86 -16.28 -41.61
C GLU A 86 -6.29 -16.91 -42.89
N VAL A 87 -5.13 -17.57 -42.79
CA VAL A 87 -4.44 -18.20 -43.93
C VAL A 87 -4.56 -19.73 -43.93
N ALA A 88 -5.19 -20.30 -42.90
CA ALA A 88 -5.31 -21.75 -42.72
C ALA A 88 -6.31 -22.37 -43.71
N ALA A 89 -5.97 -23.56 -44.18
CA ALA A 89 -6.90 -24.42 -44.90
C ALA A 89 -7.77 -25.21 -43.90
N ARG A 90 -8.89 -25.77 -44.36
CA ARG A 90 -9.82 -26.54 -43.50
C ARG A 90 -9.14 -27.67 -42.71
N HIS A 91 -8.12 -28.32 -43.28
CA HIS A 91 -7.40 -29.43 -42.65
C HIS A 91 -6.31 -28.97 -41.67
N THR A 92 -5.90 -27.70 -41.72
CA THR A 92 -4.91 -27.08 -40.81
C THR A 92 -5.53 -26.07 -39.84
N SER A 93 -6.86 -25.93 -39.87
CA SER A 93 -7.62 -25.06 -38.97
C SER A 93 -7.38 -25.44 -37.51
N ILE A 94 -7.26 -24.41 -36.67
CA ILE A 94 -7.21 -24.46 -35.21
C ILE A 94 -8.43 -23.75 -34.60
N LYS A 95 -9.48 -23.53 -35.39
CA LYS A 95 -10.72 -22.89 -34.94
C LYS A 95 -11.30 -23.46 -33.63
N PRO A 96 -11.29 -24.79 -33.37
CA PRO A 96 -11.75 -25.31 -32.08
C PRO A 96 -10.97 -24.75 -30.87
N HIS A 97 -9.67 -24.50 -31.00
CA HIS A 97 -8.84 -23.90 -29.95
C HIS A 97 -9.16 -22.41 -29.77
N ILE A 98 -9.38 -21.69 -30.87
CA ILE A 98 -9.80 -20.27 -30.86
C ILE A 98 -11.14 -20.11 -30.12
N ASP A 99 -12.11 -20.97 -30.43
CA ASP A 99 -13.43 -20.95 -29.80
C ASP A 99 -13.32 -21.28 -28.29
N ALA A 100 -12.46 -22.24 -27.90
CA ALA A 100 -12.20 -22.58 -26.50
C ALA A 100 -11.52 -21.44 -25.72
N LEU A 101 -10.47 -20.83 -26.28
CA LEU A 101 -9.78 -19.68 -25.67
C LEU A 101 -10.74 -18.48 -25.53
N SER A 102 -11.52 -18.19 -26.56
CA SER A 102 -12.54 -17.11 -26.53
C SER A 102 -13.57 -17.36 -25.42
N GLY A 103 -14.01 -18.62 -25.26
CA GLY A 103 -14.91 -19.03 -24.18
C GLY A 103 -14.32 -18.81 -22.78
N LEU A 104 -13.02 -19.07 -22.60
CA LEU A 104 -12.31 -18.78 -21.34
C LEU A 104 -12.24 -17.28 -21.07
N VAL A 105 -11.84 -16.47 -22.06
CA VAL A 105 -11.79 -15.01 -21.91
C VAL A 105 -13.15 -14.45 -21.51
N LEU A 106 -14.22 -14.83 -22.22
CA LEU A 106 -15.58 -14.38 -21.90
C LEU A 106 -16.02 -14.79 -20.49
N ARG A 107 -15.68 -16.01 -20.07
CA ARG A 107 -15.95 -16.47 -18.71
C ARG A 107 -15.21 -15.63 -17.68
N TRP A 108 -13.92 -15.39 -17.86
CA TRP A 108 -13.12 -14.61 -16.92
C TRP A 108 -13.58 -13.15 -16.87
N ARG A 109 -13.98 -12.54 -18.00
CA ARG A 109 -14.60 -11.20 -18.00
C ARG A 109 -15.91 -11.16 -17.23
N LYS A 110 -16.74 -12.21 -17.32
CA LYS A 110 -17.93 -12.33 -16.46
C LYS A 110 -17.53 -12.40 -14.99
N MET A 111 -16.59 -13.26 -14.62
CA MET A 111 -16.10 -13.36 -13.24
C MET A 111 -15.55 -12.02 -12.73
N GLU A 112 -14.82 -11.30 -13.58
CA GLU A 112 -14.31 -9.94 -13.32
C GLU A 112 -15.43 -8.99 -12.91
N LEU A 113 -16.47 -8.87 -13.76
CA LEU A 113 -17.62 -8.01 -13.51
C LEU A 113 -18.38 -8.39 -12.24
N HIS A 114 -18.53 -9.69 -11.96
CA HIS A 114 -19.19 -10.15 -10.74
C HIS A 114 -18.38 -9.83 -9.48
N ALA A 115 -17.04 -9.78 -9.58
CA ALA A 115 -16.16 -9.48 -8.46
C ALA A 115 -16.02 -7.97 -8.18
N TRP A 116 -16.35 -7.09 -9.13
CA TRP A 116 -16.18 -5.64 -8.98
C TRP A 116 -16.85 -5.03 -7.74
N PRO A 117 -18.11 -5.34 -7.38
CA PRO A 117 -18.72 -4.73 -6.20
C PRO A 117 -17.97 -5.06 -4.91
N ALA A 118 -17.57 -6.31 -4.73
CA ALA A 118 -16.80 -6.76 -3.57
C ALA A 118 -15.39 -6.15 -3.55
N LEU A 119 -14.74 -6.05 -4.71
CA LEU A 119 -13.43 -5.43 -4.87
C LEU A 119 -13.47 -3.94 -4.49
N LEU A 120 -14.46 -3.20 -4.99
CA LEU A 120 -14.64 -1.77 -4.71
C LEU A 120 -14.96 -1.52 -3.24
N ALA A 121 -15.86 -2.30 -2.65
CA ALA A 121 -16.17 -2.21 -1.22
C ALA A 121 -14.93 -2.48 -0.35
N THR A 122 -14.16 -3.52 -0.69
CA THR A 122 -12.91 -3.86 0.01
C THR A 122 -11.85 -2.77 -0.16
N GLY A 123 -11.74 -2.19 -1.36
CA GLY A 123 -10.81 -1.10 -1.66
C GLY A 123 -11.13 0.16 -0.87
N ALA A 124 -12.40 0.58 -0.86
CA ALA A 124 -12.88 1.72 -0.09
C ALA A 124 -12.63 1.52 1.41
N ARG A 125 -12.94 0.33 1.94
CA ARG A 125 -12.65 -0.02 3.34
C ARG A 125 -11.16 0.10 3.67
N ARG A 126 -10.27 -0.51 2.86
CA ARG A 126 -8.82 -0.46 3.11
C ARG A 126 -8.25 0.95 3.05
N HIS A 127 -8.70 1.76 2.10
CA HIS A 127 -8.29 3.16 2.00
C HIS A 127 -8.67 3.91 3.27
N HIS A 128 -9.90 3.72 3.76
CA HIS A 128 -10.39 4.34 4.98
C HIS A 128 -9.62 3.86 6.21
N GLU A 129 -9.44 2.55 6.40
CA GLU A 129 -8.65 1.98 7.49
C GLU A 129 -7.21 2.51 7.51
N GLY A 130 -6.57 2.63 6.35
CA GLY A 130 -5.23 3.22 6.25
C GLY A 130 -5.18 4.68 6.69
N ALA A 131 -6.23 5.47 6.43
CA ALA A 131 -6.33 6.84 6.93
C ALA A 131 -6.50 6.89 8.45
N LEU A 132 -7.31 6.00 9.01
CA LEU A 132 -7.51 5.88 10.44
C LEU A 132 -6.21 5.52 11.18
N VAL A 133 -5.42 4.57 10.68
CA VAL A 133 -4.12 4.21 11.29
C VAL A 133 -3.18 5.41 11.38
N ARG A 134 -3.14 6.27 10.35
CA ARG A 134 -2.33 7.50 10.38
C ARG A 134 -2.81 8.47 11.45
N VAL A 135 -4.13 8.61 11.62
CA VAL A 135 -4.71 9.46 12.67
C VAL A 135 -4.40 8.89 14.05
N TRP A 136 -4.55 7.57 14.25
CA TRP A 136 -4.16 6.92 15.50
C TRP A 136 -2.69 7.20 15.84
N ALA A 137 -1.77 7.03 14.88
CA ALA A 137 -0.35 7.29 15.09
C ALA A 137 -0.06 8.77 15.41
N ARG A 138 -0.81 9.69 14.81
CA ARG A 138 -0.71 11.12 15.12
C ARG A 138 -1.19 11.42 16.54
N LEU A 139 -2.36 10.91 16.94
CA LEU A 139 -2.90 11.10 18.29
C LEU A 139 -1.95 10.53 19.34
N PHE A 140 -1.44 9.31 19.10
CA PHE A 140 -0.44 8.66 19.95
C PHE A 140 0.80 9.54 20.11
N ARG A 141 1.37 10.03 18.99
CA ARG A 141 2.56 10.89 19.03
C ARG A 141 2.34 12.18 19.83
N VAL A 142 1.17 12.81 19.69
CA VAL A 142 0.87 14.07 20.40
C VAL A 142 0.81 13.85 21.91
N ILE A 143 0.29 12.72 22.37
CA ILE A 143 0.20 12.39 23.80
C ILE A 143 1.55 11.97 24.36
N HIS A 144 2.28 11.11 23.65
CA HIS A 144 3.58 10.59 24.10
C HIS A 144 4.77 11.44 23.61
N ALA A 145 4.55 12.72 23.31
CA ALA A 145 5.59 13.61 22.79
C ALA A 145 6.79 13.75 23.73
N HIS A 146 6.55 13.68 25.05
CA HIS A 146 7.59 13.74 26.08
C HIS A 146 8.36 12.41 26.24
N GLU A 147 7.73 11.27 25.95
CA GLU A 147 8.34 9.94 26.06
C GLU A 147 9.13 9.55 24.79
N TYR A 148 8.71 10.06 23.63
CA TYR A 148 9.34 9.81 22.33
C TYR A 148 9.66 11.12 21.59
N PRO A 149 10.65 11.91 22.08
CA PRO A 149 11.10 13.09 21.36
C PRO A 149 11.69 12.68 20.01
N VAL A 150 11.30 13.39 18.95
CA VAL A 150 11.85 13.18 17.61
C VAL A 150 13.34 13.48 17.65
N LEU A 151 14.18 12.47 17.44
CA LEU A 151 15.61 12.68 17.23
C LEU A 151 15.78 13.63 16.03
N PRO A 152 16.55 14.72 16.15
CA PRO A 152 16.90 15.53 14.99
C PRO A 152 17.52 14.60 13.95
N THR A 153 16.91 14.49 12.77
CA THR A 153 17.59 13.85 11.65
C THR A 153 18.84 14.67 11.37
N PRO A 154 20.05 14.09 11.35
CA PRO A 154 21.24 14.83 10.99
C PRO A 154 21.04 15.26 9.53
N ASN A 155 20.72 16.54 9.34
CA ASN A 155 20.77 17.14 8.03
C ASN A 155 22.21 17.01 7.55
N HIS A 156 22.37 16.44 6.36
CA HIS A 156 23.57 16.62 5.55
C HIS A 156 23.71 18.12 5.26
N GLU A 157 24.35 18.86 6.16
CA GLU A 157 24.84 20.20 5.86
C GLU A 157 26.32 20.13 5.55
N GLY A 158 26.64 20.70 4.39
CA GLY A 158 27.92 20.62 3.74
C GLY A 158 29.05 21.23 4.57
N ALA A 159 30.19 20.57 4.37
CA ALA A 159 31.54 21.06 4.52
C ALA A 159 31.74 22.58 4.34
N GLU A 160 32.46 23.13 5.34
CA GLU A 160 33.70 23.91 5.23
C GLU A 160 33.69 25.37 4.75
N GLY A 161 34.42 26.19 5.53
CA GLY A 161 34.96 27.51 5.15
C GLY A 161 34.60 28.63 6.15
N ASP A 162 35.20 28.71 7.34
CA ASP A 162 36.50 29.37 7.63
C ASP A 162 36.37 30.91 7.68
N GLU A 163 36.26 31.48 8.88
CA GLU A 163 37.30 32.20 9.66
C GLU A 163 37.31 33.72 9.42
N GLY A 164 37.38 34.48 10.51
CA GLY A 164 37.28 35.94 10.52
C GLY A 164 37.22 36.51 11.94
N GLU A 165 38.28 36.24 12.68
CA GLU A 165 38.69 36.80 13.98
C GLU A 165 38.64 38.35 14.01
N GLU A 166 38.12 38.97 15.08
CA GLU A 166 38.82 40.12 15.68
C GLU A 166 38.39 40.36 17.14
N ALA A 167 39.40 40.31 18.00
CA ALA A 167 39.34 40.60 19.42
C ALA A 167 39.29 42.11 19.69
N ALA A 168 38.53 42.52 20.70
CA ALA A 168 38.82 43.73 21.44
C ALA A 168 38.56 43.50 22.93
N MET A 169 39.67 43.37 23.66
CA MET A 169 39.76 43.32 25.11
C MET A 169 39.48 44.71 25.70
N SER A 170 38.65 44.78 26.74
CA SER A 170 38.68 45.89 27.69
C SER A 170 38.37 45.40 29.10
N THR A 171 39.33 45.69 29.97
CA THR A 171 39.44 45.41 31.40
C THR A 171 38.56 46.33 32.26
N ALA A 172 37.92 45.82 33.32
CA ALA A 172 37.89 46.47 34.64
C ALA A 172 37.25 45.59 35.74
N ALA A 173 38.08 45.33 36.77
CA ALA A 173 37.82 45.30 38.21
C ALA A 173 36.59 44.58 38.81
N ALA A 174 36.90 43.62 39.67
CA ALA A 174 36.01 43.01 40.65
C ALA A 174 35.57 43.99 41.74
N SER A 175 34.28 43.97 42.08
CA SER A 175 33.80 43.65 43.43
C SER A 175 32.28 43.58 43.45
N THR A 176 31.70 42.41 43.70
CA THR A 176 30.47 42.19 44.51
C THR A 176 30.11 40.69 44.49
N ALA A 177 30.93 39.87 45.15
CA ALA A 177 30.67 38.43 45.29
C ALA A 177 29.40 38.05 46.09
N ALA A 178 28.63 39.05 46.58
CA ALA A 178 27.32 38.84 47.21
C ALA A 178 26.14 39.37 46.36
N ALA A 179 26.40 40.20 45.34
CA ALA A 179 25.38 40.63 44.37
C ALA A 179 25.36 39.72 43.14
N ASP A 180 26.50 39.11 42.79
CA ASP A 180 26.62 38.12 41.71
C ASP A 180 25.91 36.80 42.04
N GLU A 181 25.95 36.35 43.29
CA GLU A 181 25.25 35.13 43.71
C GLU A 181 23.72 35.37 43.77
N ALA A 182 23.29 36.56 44.19
CA ALA A 182 21.88 36.96 44.12
C ALA A 182 21.40 37.20 42.68
N ALA A 183 22.28 37.70 41.79
CA ALA A 183 21.99 37.88 40.37
C ALA A 183 22.04 36.57 39.58
N ALA A 184 22.92 35.63 39.94
CA ALA A 184 22.98 34.28 39.37
C ALA A 184 21.78 33.44 39.82
N VAL A 185 21.40 33.50 41.11
CA VAL A 185 20.17 32.86 41.61
C VAL A 185 18.92 33.52 41.02
N ALA A 186 18.94 34.82 40.74
CA ALA A 186 17.87 35.50 40.01
C ALA A 186 17.83 35.10 38.53
N ALA A 187 18.99 34.91 37.89
CA ALA A 187 19.10 34.45 36.50
C ALA A 187 18.70 32.97 36.34
N GLU A 188 19.11 32.09 37.27
CA GLU A 188 18.64 30.71 37.37
C GLU A 188 17.12 30.67 37.64
N GLY A 189 16.62 31.54 38.51
CA GLY A 189 15.19 31.69 38.77
C GLY A 189 14.40 32.28 37.59
N GLU A 190 15.03 33.08 36.72
CA GLU A 190 14.45 33.56 35.45
C GLU A 190 14.48 32.47 34.38
N GLU A 191 15.56 31.70 34.27
CA GLU A 191 15.73 30.57 33.36
C GLU A 191 14.75 29.43 33.68
N GLU A 192 14.62 29.06 34.95
CA GLU A 192 13.59 28.10 35.41
C GLU A 192 12.17 28.59 35.09
N ARG A 193 11.92 29.90 35.23
CA ARG A 193 10.60 30.50 34.91
C ARG A 193 10.32 30.48 33.41
N GLU A 194 11.33 30.71 32.60
CA GLU A 194 11.24 30.61 31.13
C GLU A 194 11.03 29.16 30.68
N ASP A 195 11.68 28.19 31.31
CA ASP A 195 11.54 26.78 30.96
C ASP A 195 10.18 26.22 31.37
N ILE A 196 9.66 26.59 32.54
CA ILE A 196 8.28 26.29 32.95
C ILE A 196 7.29 26.90 31.94
N ALA A 197 7.50 28.15 31.54
CA ALA A 197 6.63 28.80 30.55
C ALA A 197 6.71 28.15 29.15
N LYS A 198 7.88 27.66 28.74
CA LYS A 198 8.06 26.88 27.50
C LYS A 198 7.33 25.55 27.56
N GLU A 199 7.42 24.84 28.69
CA GLU A 199 6.76 23.55 28.90
C GLU A 199 5.23 23.69 28.94
N GLU A 200 4.71 24.70 29.65
CA GLU A 200 3.27 25.01 29.67
C GLU A 200 2.75 25.36 28.26
N LYS A 201 3.51 26.13 27.49
CA LYS A 201 3.17 26.47 26.10
C LYS A 201 3.20 25.25 25.18
N ALA A 202 4.16 24.35 25.36
CA ALA A 202 4.24 23.08 24.63
C ALA A 202 3.05 22.17 24.97
N HIS A 203 2.68 22.08 26.25
CA HIS A 203 1.54 21.32 26.71
C HIS A 203 0.23 21.83 26.09
N LEU A 204 0.00 23.15 26.09
CA LEU A 204 -1.15 23.77 25.44
C LEU A 204 -1.16 23.52 23.92
N ALA A 205 0.00 23.56 23.27
CA ALA A 205 0.12 23.25 21.84
C ALA A 205 -0.23 21.78 21.53
N HIS A 206 0.22 20.83 22.35
CA HIS A 206 -0.12 19.41 22.22
C HIS A 206 -1.62 19.16 22.44
N GLN A 207 -2.22 19.77 23.47
CA GLN A 207 -3.67 19.68 23.69
C GLN A 207 -4.45 20.22 22.48
N HIS A 208 -4.06 21.38 21.98
CA HIS A 208 -4.70 21.97 20.80
C HIS A 208 -4.57 21.07 19.56
N GLU A 209 -3.37 20.52 19.30
CA GLU A 209 -3.17 19.58 18.18
C GLU A 209 -4.03 18.32 18.33
N PHE A 210 -4.14 17.77 19.54
CA PHE A 210 -4.95 16.59 19.82
C PHE A 210 -6.43 16.82 19.48
N PHE A 211 -7.01 17.90 20.00
CA PHE A 211 -8.43 18.20 19.75
C PHE A 211 -8.68 18.60 18.30
N CYS A 212 -7.79 19.38 17.67
CA CYS A 212 -7.90 19.66 16.24
C CYS A 212 -7.83 18.39 15.40
N THR A 213 -7.01 17.41 15.77
CA THR A 213 -6.92 16.13 15.05
C THR A 213 -8.20 15.32 15.20
N CYS A 214 -8.79 15.27 16.40
CA CYS A 214 -10.08 14.64 16.64
C CYS A 214 -11.21 15.32 15.86
N GLU A 215 -11.24 16.65 15.86
CA GLU A 215 -12.24 17.43 15.13
C GLU A 215 -12.11 17.21 13.61
N GLN A 216 -10.90 17.28 13.06
CA GLN A 216 -10.65 17.04 11.65
C GLN A 216 -11.02 15.61 11.23
N LEU A 217 -10.81 14.62 12.10
CA LEU A 217 -11.23 13.24 11.85
C LEU A 217 -12.75 13.16 11.69
N MET A 218 -13.51 13.82 12.58
CA MET A 218 -14.97 13.79 12.56
C MET A 218 -15.55 14.61 11.39
N LEU A 219 -14.97 15.78 11.10
CA LEU A 219 -15.41 16.65 10.00
C LEU A 219 -15.12 16.07 8.61
N ARG A 220 -14.08 15.23 8.49
CA ARG A 220 -13.69 14.59 7.22
C ARG A 220 -14.27 13.19 7.04
N ALA A 221 -15.04 12.69 8.01
CA ALA A 221 -15.65 11.38 7.90
C ALA A 221 -16.75 11.39 6.82
N GLU A 222 -16.53 10.64 5.74
CA GLU A 222 -17.52 10.44 4.68
C GLU A 222 -18.71 9.58 5.17
N ALA A 223 -19.82 9.58 4.43
CA ALA A 223 -21.00 8.77 4.76
C ALA A 223 -20.63 7.27 4.83
N GLY A 224 -20.78 6.65 6.01
CA GLY A 224 -20.40 5.26 6.28
C GLY A 224 -19.02 5.06 6.93
N ALA A 225 -18.19 6.10 6.98
CA ALA A 225 -16.88 6.09 7.65
C ALA A 225 -16.94 6.57 9.12
N PHE A 226 -18.04 7.21 9.51
CA PHE A 226 -18.19 7.80 10.85
C PHE A 226 -18.10 6.78 11.99
N GLU A 227 -18.69 5.59 11.83
CA GLU A 227 -18.62 4.55 12.87
C GLU A 227 -17.18 4.07 13.08
N ALA A 228 -16.40 3.92 12.01
CA ALA A 228 -15.00 3.50 12.13
C ALA A 228 -14.12 4.60 12.78
N ALA A 229 -14.39 5.87 12.50
CA ALA A 229 -13.76 7.00 13.21
C ALA A 229 -14.09 6.99 14.71
N LEU A 230 -15.37 6.74 15.07
CA LEU A 230 -15.78 6.61 16.47
C LEU A 230 -15.12 5.41 17.16
N GLN A 231 -15.03 4.26 16.47
CA GLN A 231 -14.36 3.08 17.00
C GLN A 231 -12.87 3.36 17.26
N LEU A 232 -12.19 4.09 16.36
CA LEU A 232 -10.82 4.53 16.60
C LEU A 232 -10.70 5.39 17.85
N LEU A 233 -11.55 6.40 18.02
CA LEU A 233 -11.49 7.28 19.19
C LEU A 233 -11.82 6.52 20.49
N ARG A 234 -12.78 5.59 20.45
CA ARG A 234 -13.12 4.73 21.60
C ARG A 234 -11.97 3.81 21.99
N THR A 235 -11.34 3.15 21.01
CA THR A 235 -10.21 2.25 21.25
C THR A 235 -8.98 3.01 21.74
N PHE A 236 -8.71 4.18 21.18
CA PHE A 236 -7.64 5.07 21.64
C PHE A 236 -7.90 5.55 23.08
N ALA A 237 -9.12 5.98 23.42
CA ALA A 237 -9.47 6.36 24.78
C ALA A 237 -9.40 5.19 25.77
N ALA A 238 -9.71 3.97 25.34
CA ALA A 238 -9.56 2.77 26.16
C ALA A 238 -8.08 2.46 26.45
N GLN A 239 -7.21 2.62 25.45
CA GLN A 239 -5.76 2.48 25.61
C GLN A 239 -5.21 3.47 26.64
N LEU A 240 -5.53 4.77 26.52
CA LEU A 240 -5.06 5.78 27.47
C LEU A 240 -5.49 5.48 28.91
N ARG A 241 -6.72 4.98 29.11
CA ARG A 241 -7.18 4.57 30.45
C ARG A 241 -6.39 3.38 31.00
N ALA A 242 -5.99 2.45 30.14
CA ALA A 242 -5.19 1.30 30.53
C ALA A 242 -3.76 1.73 30.89
N GLU A 243 -3.15 2.63 30.12
CA GLU A 243 -1.83 3.21 30.42
C GLU A 243 -1.86 3.98 31.76
N ALA A 244 -2.88 4.80 32.00
CA ALA A 244 -3.04 5.53 33.25
C ALA A 244 -3.31 4.63 34.48
N ALA A 245 -3.71 3.38 34.28
CA ALA A 245 -3.89 2.40 35.35
C ALA A 245 -2.61 1.60 35.65
N LEU A 246 -1.62 1.62 34.74
CA LEU A 246 -0.35 0.91 34.85
C LEU A 246 0.80 1.80 35.33
N GLY A 247 0.73 3.11 35.07
CA GLY A 247 1.61 4.14 35.63
C GLY A 247 1.19 4.58 37.02
#